data_AF-A0A1R4GBI9-F1
#
_entry.id   AF-A0A1R4GBI9-F1
#
_cell.length_a   1.000
_cell.length_b   1.000
_cell.length_c   1.000
_cell.angle_alpha   90.00
_cell.angle_beta   90.00
_cell.angle_gamma   90.00
#
_symmetry.space_group_name_H-M   'P 1'
#
loop_
_entity.id
_entity.type
_entity.pdbx_description
1 polymer ?
#
loop_
_entity_poly.entity_id
_entity_poly.type
_entity_poly.pdbx_seq_one_letter_code
_entity_poly.pdbx_strand_id
1 'polypeptide(L)'
;MVGHHTTEALLPIALAARISLGNEAGLPAGLDDQVLFIGAIVALLLVLNRSLSLMVHAARGMAGLGKLPDTGDARAIPSTSLLGKLRNLARFLPFHRLLHAVELSLLFLVATIVSTIFGSSGLAESWLLWLLVPVTLFVNLGHFAASLASSRLRA
;
A
#
# COMPACT_ATOMS: atom_id res chain seq x y z
N MET A 1 4.25 -17.51 -3.09
CA MET A 1 3.76 -16.35 -2.32
C MET A 1 4.88 -15.46 -1.82
N VAL A 2 5.94 -15.99 -1.20
CA VAL A 2 7.04 -15.15 -0.67
C VAL A 2 7.66 -14.27 -1.76
N GLY A 3 8.09 -14.84 -2.89
CA GLY A 3 8.72 -14.08 -3.98
C GLY A 3 7.87 -12.92 -4.50
N HIS A 4 6.55 -13.11 -4.65
CA HIS A 4 5.64 -12.04 -5.10
C HIS A 4 5.62 -10.85 -4.13
N HIS A 5 5.49 -11.09 -2.83
CA HIS A 5 5.45 -10.01 -1.83
C HIS A 5 6.83 -9.38 -1.60
N THR A 6 7.90 -10.16 -1.75
CA THR A 6 9.27 -9.63 -1.77
C THR A 6 9.44 -8.67 -2.95
N THR A 7 8.96 -9.02 -4.15
CA THR A 7 9.00 -8.12 -5.31
C THR A 7 8.18 -6.85 -5.07
N GLU A 8 6.97 -6.97 -4.54
CA GLU A 8 6.13 -5.81 -4.20
C GLU A 8 6.82 -4.83 -3.25
N ALA A 9 7.46 -5.34 -2.20
CA ALA A 9 8.19 -4.51 -1.24
C ALA A 9 9.48 -3.92 -1.82
N LEU A 10 10.15 -4.63 -2.73
CA LEU A 10 11.41 -4.17 -3.33
C LEU A 10 11.21 -3.09 -4.39
N LEU A 11 10.05 -3.01 -5.05
CA LEU A 11 9.77 -2.00 -6.08
C LEU A 11 10.05 -0.55 -5.60
N PRO A 12 9.47 -0.05 -4.49
CA PRO A 12 9.72 1.32 -4.04
C PRO A 12 11.17 1.55 -3.61
N ILE A 13 11.85 0.54 -3.07
CA ILE A 13 13.29 0.62 -2.72
C ILE A 13 14.12 0.75 -3.99
N ALA A 14 13.87 -0.09 -5.00
CA ALA A 14 14.61 -0.08 -6.25
C ALA A 14 14.45 1.26 -7.00
N LEU A 15 13.23 1.80 -7.03
CA LEU A 15 12.98 3.12 -7.61
C LEU A 15 13.72 4.22 -6.85
N ALA A 16 13.61 4.23 -5.52
CA ALA A 16 14.26 5.24 -4.70
C ALA A 16 15.79 5.16 -4.78
N ALA A 17 16.36 3.96 -4.86
CA ALA A 17 17.78 3.73 -5.07
C ALA A 17 18.24 4.24 -6.44
N ARG A 18 17.46 4.03 -7.51
CA ARG A 18 17.76 4.60 -8.83
C ARG A 18 17.85 6.13 -8.75
N ILE A 19 16.85 6.79 -8.16
CA ILE A 19 16.80 8.26 -8.08
C ILE A 19 17.98 8.80 -7.26
N SER A 20 18.20 8.22 -6.08
CA SER A 20 19.24 8.67 -5.14
C SER A 20 20.65 8.43 -5.68
N LEU A 21 20.93 7.24 -6.25
CA LEU A 21 22.26 6.92 -6.79
C LEU A 21 22.53 7.60 -8.14
N GLY A 22 21.48 7.87 -8.91
CA GLY A 22 21.58 8.59 -10.18
C GLY A 22 21.77 10.10 -10.03
N ASN A 23 21.66 10.64 -8.80
CA ASN A 23 21.54 12.08 -8.54
C ASN A 23 20.44 12.72 -9.41
N GLU A 24 19.37 11.97 -9.66
CA GLU A 24 18.20 12.40 -10.43
C GLU A 24 17.13 12.96 -9.48
N ALA A 25 17.46 13.18 -8.22
CA ALA A 25 16.52 13.73 -7.27
C ALA A 25 16.33 15.22 -7.62
N GLY A 26 15.12 15.58 -8.07
CA GLY A 26 14.76 16.94 -8.49
C GLY A 26 13.97 17.69 -7.42
N LEU A 27 14.00 17.25 -6.17
CA LEU A 27 13.30 17.88 -5.05
C LEU A 27 14.10 19.07 -4.50
N PRO A 28 13.47 19.94 -3.71
CA PRO A 28 14.18 20.97 -2.96
C PRO A 28 15.31 20.39 -2.09
N ALA A 29 16.39 21.15 -1.94
CA ALA A 29 17.55 20.80 -1.10
C ALA A 29 17.09 20.37 0.30
N GLY A 30 17.52 19.18 0.73
CA GLY A 30 17.14 18.53 2.00
C GLY A 30 16.07 17.44 1.88
N LEU A 31 15.27 17.42 0.80
CA LEU A 31 14.32 16.33 0.51
C LEU A 31 14.90 15.27 -0.44
N ASP A 32 15.85 15.64 -1.28
CA ASP A 32 16.54 14.72 -2.20
C ASP A 32 17.30 13.60 -1.48
N ASP A 33 18.04 13.97 -0.42
CA ASP A 33 18.82 13.02 0.39
C ASP A 33 17.94 11.99 1.12
N GLN A 34 16.63 12.27 1.22
CA GLN A 34 15.67 11.45 1.95
C GLN A 34 14.91 10.47 1.06
N VAL A 35 15.02 10.54 -0.27
CA VAL A 35 14.20 9.73 -1.20
C VAL A 35 14.38 8.23 -0.94
N LEU A 36 15.61 7.77 -0.68
CA LEU A 36 15.88 6.36 -0.35
C LEU A 36 15.18 5.93 0.95
N PHE A 37 15.20 6.79 1.97
CA PHE A 37 14.53 6.55 3.23
C PHE A 37 13.01 6.48 3.06
N ILE A 38 12.44 7.37 2.25
CA ILE A 38 11.01 7.36 1.90
C ILE A 38 10.63 6.08 1.14
N GLY A 39 11.44 5.63 0.18
CA GLY A 39 11.23 4.35 -0.51
C GLY A 39 11.24 3.16 0.45
N ALA A 40 12.13 3.15 1.45
CA ALA A 40 12.16 2.13 2.49
C ALA A 40 10.93 2.17 3.41
N ILE A 41 10.42 3.36 3.76
CA ILE A 41 9.17 3.52 4.52
C ILE A 41 8.00 2.95 3.73
N VAL A 42 7.87 3.27 2.45
CA VAL A 42 6.79 2.74 1.60
C VAL A 42 6.85 1.20 1.54
N ALA A 43 8.05 0.63 1.36
CA ALA A 43 8.25 -0.82 1.39
C ALA A 43 7.79 -1.44 2.72
N LEU A 44 8.19 -0.85 3.85
CA LEU A 44 7.79 -1.29 5.18
C LEU A 44 6.27 -1.26 5.35
N LEU A 45 5.61 -0.19 4.89
CA LEU A 45 4.16 -0.05 4.97
C LEU A 45 3.42 -1.07 4.09
N LEU A 46 3.96 -1.44 2.92
CA LEU A 46 3.42 -2.52 2.09
C LEU A 46 3.53 -3.89 2.79
N VAL A 47 4.70 -4.19 3.37
CA VAL A 47 4.92 -5.44 4.13
C VAL A 47 4.00 -5.51 5.35
N LEU A 48 3.83 -4.39 6.05
CA LEU A 48 2.93 -4.29 7.19
C LEU A 48 1.48 -4.57 6.77
N ASN A 49 1.02 -3.99 5.66
CA ASN A 49 -0.33 -4.21 5.15
C ASN A 49 -0.62 -5.69 4.92
N ARG A 50 0.35 -6.40 4.36
CA ARG A 50 0.23 -7.84 4.12
C ARG A 50 0.26 -8.63 5.41
N SER A 51 1.15 -8.29 6.32
CA SER A 51 1.28 -8.92 7.64
C SER A 51 -0.03 -8.83 8.43
N LEU A 52 -0.67 -7.66 8.45
CA LEU A 52 -1.97 -7.45 9.07
C LEU A 52 -3.05 -8.38 8.50
N SER A 53 -3.07 -8.54 7.18
CA SER A 53 -4.03 -9.42 6.49
C SER A 53 -3.81 -10.91 6.81
N LEU A 54 -2.56 -11.32 6.99
CA LEU A 54 -2.19 -12.70 7.37
C LEU A 54 -2.48 -12.99 8.85
N MET A 55 -2.26 -12.01 9.73
CA MET A 55 -2.51 -12.15 11.17
C MET A 55 -3.96 -12.48 11.50
N VAL A 56 -4.95 -11.99 10.74
CA VAL A 56 -6.36 -12.34 10.95
C VAL A 56 -6.61 -13.83 10.75
N HIS A 57 -5.95 -14.44 9.75
CA HIS A 57 -6.06 -15.87 9.50
C HIS A 57 -5.33 -16.68 10.58
N ALA A 58 -4.15 -16.22 11.00
CA ALA A 58 -3.40 -16.83 12.09
C ALA A 58 -4.18 -16.78 13.43
N ALA A 59 -4.76 -15.62 13.77
CA ALA A 59 -5.54 -15.44 14.99
C ALA A 59 -6.76 -16.36 15.05
N ARG A 60 -7.47 -16.55 13.93
CA ARG A 60 -8.59 -17.50 13.85
C ARG A 60 -8.15 -18.95 13.99
N GLY A 61 -7.04 -19.33 13.37
CA GLY A 61 -6.45 -20.66 13.52
C GLY A 61 -6.07 -20.95 14.98
N MET A 62 -5.45 -19.97 15.67
CA MET A 62 -5.13 -20.08 17.09
C MET A 62 -6.37 -20.14 17.99
N ALA A 63 -7.46 -19.48 17.60
CA ALA A 63 -8.74 -19.52 18.32
C ALA A 63 -9.57 -20.79 18.06
N GLY A 64 -9.06 -21.76 17.29
CA GLY A 64 -9.80 -22.97 16.91
C GLY A 64 -10.99 -22.71 15.97
N LEU A 65 -11.08 -21.49 15.43
CA LEU A 65 -12.15 -21.12 14.51
C LEU A 65 -11.81 -21.66 13.11
N GLY A 66 -12.77 -22.37 12.51
CA GLY A 66 -12.63 -22.89 11.14
C GLY A 66 -12.28 -21.81 10.11
N LYS A 67 -11.73 -22.25 8.97
CA LYS A 67 -11.47 -21.38 7.82
C LYS A 67 -12.74 -20.60 7.48
N LEU A 68 -12.55 -19.31 7.19
CA LEU A 68 -13.65 -18.46 6.76
C LEU A 68 -14.31 -19.05 5.51
N PRO A 69 -15.63 -19.33 5.54
CA PRO A 69 -16.31 -19.79 4.34
C PRO A 69 -16.21 -18.70 3.28
N ASP A 70 -15.82 -19.10 2.07
CA ASP A 70 -15.65 -18.22 0.90
C ASP A 70 -17.01 -17.87 0.28
N THR A 71 -17.98 -17.56 1.14
CA THR A 71 -19.36 -17.22 0.77
C THR A 71 -19.51 -15.71 0.84
N GLY A 72 -19.93 -15.11 -0.27
CA GLY A 72 -20.15 -13.66 -0.43
C GLY A 72 -20.99 -13.00 0.68
N ASP A 73 -21.80 -13.78 1.39
CA ASP A 73 -22.62 -13.36 2.53
C ASP A 73 -21.82 -12.97 3.78
N ALA A 74 -20.60 -13.48 3.99
CA ALA A 74 -19.74 -13.08 5.11
C ALA A 74 -19.01 -11.74 4.89
N ARG A 75 -19.29 -11.07 3.76
CA ARG A 75 -18.80 -9.72 3.39
C ARG A 75 -19.86 -8.63 3.63
N ALA A 76 -21.06 -9.01 4.08
CA ALA A 76 -22.17 -8.13 4.37
C ALA A 76 -21.97 -7.42 5.72
N ILE A 77 -21.10 -6.41 5.73
CA ILE A 77 -21.23 -5.33 6.73
C ILE A 77 -22.50 -4.55 6.34
N PRO A 78 -23.47 -4.34 7.24
CA PRO A 78 -24.68 -3.60 6.93
C PRO A 78 -24.32 -2.24 6.30
N SER A 79 -24.86 -1.96 5.11
CA SER A 79 -24.64 -0.71 4.36
C SER A 79 -25.15 0.54 5.10
N THR A 80 -25.86 0.34 6.22
CA THR A 80 -26.43 1.37 7.09
C THR A 80 -25.45 1.91 8.13
N SER A 81 -24.32 1.24 8.38
CA SER A 81 -23.26 1.72 9.27
C SER A 81 -22.49 2.89 8.64
N LEU A 82 -22.03 3.85 9.45
CA LEU A 82 -21.08 4.90 9.03
C LEU A 82 -19.86 4.28 8.30
N LEU A 83 -19.44 3.09 8.72
CA LEU A 83 -18.38 2.30 8.09
C LEU A 83 -18.77 1.79 6.69
N GLY A 84 -20.04 1.49 6.47
CA GLY A 84 -20.60 1.11 5.16
C GLY A 84 -20.62 2.26 4.16
N LYS A 85 -20.90 3.49 4.62
CA LYS A 85 -20.82 4.72 3.82
C LYS A 85 -19.37 5.09 3.48
N LEU A 86 -18.46 5.05 4.46
CA LEU A 86 -17.01 5.20 4.24
C LEU A 86 -16.46 4.15 3.27
N ARG A 87 -16.92 2.90 3.37
CA ARG A 87 -16.55 1.82 2.43
C ARG A 87 -17.12 2.03 1.02
N ASN A 88 -18.26 2.69 0.88
CA ASN A 88 -18.82 3.04 -0.42
C ASN A 88 -18.04 4.19 -1.09
N LEU A 89 -17.56 5.15 -0.30
CA LEU A 89 -16.67 6.20 -0.79
C LEU A 89 -15.29 5.64 -1.17
N ALA A 90 -14.75 4.71 -0.37
CA ALA A 90 -13.52 3.97 -0.67
C ALA A 90 -13.66 2.93 -1.80
N ARG A 91 -14.88 2.64 -2.28
CA ARG A 91 -15.09 1.85 -3.51
C ARG A 91 -14.89 2.68 -4.78
N PHE A 92 -14.99 4.02 -4.68
CA PHE A 92 -14.85 4.90 -5.83
C PHE A 92 -13.38 5.12 -6.23
N LEU A 93 -12.46 5.07 -5.27
CA LEU A 93 -11.01 4.99 -5.52
C LEU A 93 -10.47 3.70 -4.91
N PRO A 94 -10.09 2.69 -5.71
CA PRO A 94 -9.55 1.44 -5.19
C PRO A 94 -8.08 1.62 -4.78
N PHE A 95 -7.82 2.47 -3.77
CA PHE A 95 -6.49 2.70 -3.21
C PHE A 95 -5.79 1.40 -2.77
N HIS A 96 -6.55 0.35 -2.43
CA HIS A 96 -6.02 -0.98 -2.11
C HIS A 96 -5.52 -1.76 -3.34
N ARG A 97 -6.03 -1.50 -4.54
CA ARG A 97 -5.51 -2.10 -5.79
C ARG A 97 -4.23 -1.41 -6.23
N LEU A 98 -4.11 -0.10 -5.99
CA LEU A 98 -2.90 0.67 -6.33
C LEU A 98 -1.63 0.18 -5.63
N LEU A 99 -1.75 -0.61 -4.56
CA LEU A 99 -0.61 -1.16 -3.81
C LEU A 99 -0.14 -2.53 -4.30
N HIS A 100 -0.79 -3.11 -5.30
CA HIS A 100 -0.31 -4.35 -5.93
C HIS A 100 0.90 -4.06 -6.83
N ALA A 101 1.77 -5.06 -6.98
CA ALA A 101 3.01 -4.92 -7.76
C ALA A 101 2.79 -4.37 -9.17
N VAL A 102 1.74 -4.84 -9.86
CA VAL A 102 1.48 -4.48 -11.26
C VAL A 102 1.08 -3.01 -11.36
N GLU A 103 0.12 -2.57 -10.57
CA GLU A 103 -0.34 -1.18 -10.52
C GLU A 103 0.78 -0.24 -10.09
N LEU A 104 1.56 -0.62 -9.07
CA LEU A 104 2.66 0.19 -8.55
C LEU A 104 3.78 0.34 -9.58
N SER A 105 4.12 -0.73 -10.30
CA SER A 105 5.11 -0.67 -11.39
C SER A 105 4.62 0.17 -12.59
N LEU A 106 3.33 0.13 -12.93
CA LEU A 106 2.75 1.01 -13.94
C LEU A 106 2.75 2.47 -13.51
N LEU A 107 2.44 2.77 -12.25
CA LEU A 107 2.53 4.13 -11.71
C LEU A 107 3.97 4.67 -11.76
N PHE A 108 4.95 3.83 -11.41
CA PHE A 108 6.36 4.17 -11.50
C PHE A 108 6.78 4.42 -12.95
N LEU A 109 6.35 3.56 -13.88
CA LEU A 109 6.59 3.75 -15.31
C LEU A 109 6.03 5.09 -15.81
N VAL A 110 4.78 5.41 -15.45
CA VAL A 110 4.13 6.67 -15.84
C VAL A 110 4.88 7.86 -15.24
N ALA A 111 5.27 7.81 -13.97
CA ALA A 111 6.03 8.87 -13.32
C ALA A 111 7.38 9.09 -14.03
N THR A 112 8.10 8.02 -14.37
CA THR A 112 9.34 8.11 -15.15
C THR A 112 9.11 8.74 -16.51
N ILE A 113 8.07 8.33 -17.25
CA ILE A 113 7.72 8.92 -18.55
C ILE A 113 7.48 10.43 -18.40
N VAL A 114 6.69 10.85 -17.41
CA VAL A 114 6.43 12.26 -17.12
C VAL A 114 7.74 13.01 -16.85
N SER A 115 8.57 12.53 -15.93
CA SER A 115 9.87 13.14 -15.63
C SER A 115 10.76 13.27 -16.87
N THR A 116 10.79 12.26 -17.75
CA THR A 116 11.58 12.31 -18.99
C THR A 116 11.05 13.32 -19.99
N ILE A 117 9.72 13.46 -20.14
CA ILE A 117 9.11 14.42 -21.07
C ILE A 117 9.39 15.87 -20.62
N PHE A 118 9.35 16.14 -19.32
CA PHE A 118 9.56 17.48 -18.77
C PHE A 118 11.05 17.81 -18.50
N GLY A 119 11.97 16.90 -18.81
CA GLY A 119 13.40 17.11 -18.56
C GLY A 119 13.77 17.20 -17.07
N SER A 120 12.88 16.74 -16.18
CA SER A 120 13.05 16.75 -14.73
C SER A 120 13.15 15.31 -14.23
N SER A 121 14.20 14.59 -14.66
CA SER A 121 14.47 13.21 -14.24
C SER A 121 14.31 13.06 -12.73
N GLY A 122 13.65 11.99 -12.29
CA GLY A 122 13.45 11.62 -10.88
C GLY A 122 12.50 12.51 -10.07
N LEU A 123 12.04 13.66 -10.58
CA LEU A 123 11.15 14.57 -9.84
C LEU A 123 9.77 13.96 -9.61
N ALA A 124 9.10 13.49 -10.67
CA ALA A 124 7.75 12.93 -10.54
C ALA A 124 7.75 11.62 -9.74
N GLU A 125 8.78 10.78 -9.90
CA GLU A 125 8.96 9.55 -9.14
C GLU A 125 9.17 9.84 -7.65
N SER A 126 9.95 10.87 -7.33
CA SER A 126 10.17 11.31 -5.95
C SER A 126 8.88 11.78 -5.29
N TRP A 127 8.12 12.64 -5.97
CA TRP A 127 6.80 13.08 -5.48
C TRP A 127 5.82 11.93 -5.30
N LEU A 128 5.82 10.97 -6.21
CA LEU A 128 4.99 9.77 -6.10
C LEU A 128 5.35 8.95 -4.85
N LEU A 129 6.64 8.74 -4.56
CA LEU A 129 7.08 8.06 -3.34
C LEU A 129 6.62 8.80 -2.07
N TRP A 130 6.77 10.13 -2.05
CA TRP A 130 6.26 10.96 -0.95
C TRP A 130 4.75 10.87 -0.77
N LEU A 131 3.98 10.83 -1.86
CA LEU A 131 2.54 10.66 -1.82
C LEU A 131 2.12 9.25 -1.37
N LEU A 132 2.89 8.23 -1.72
CA LEU A 132 2.60 6.85 -1.33
C LEU A 132 2.70 6.63 0.19
N VAL A 133 3.52 7.39 0.91
CA VAL A 133 3.63 7.27 2.39
C VAL A 133 2.29 7.52 3.09
N PRO A 134 1.64 8.69 2.99
CA PRO A 134 0.36 8.91 3.65
C PRO A 134 -0.72 7.96 3.09
N VAL A 135 -0.74 7.70 1.78
CA VAL A 135 -1.72 6.78 1.17
C VAL A 135 -1.63 5.38 1.78
N THR A 136 -0.44 4.78 1.82
CA THR A 136 -0.24 3.44 2.39
C THR A 136 -0.49 3.42 3.89
N LEU A 137 -0.14 4.48 4.62
CA LEU A 137 -0.44 4.62 6.04
C LEU A 137 -1.97 4.62 6.30
N PHE A 138 -2.73 5.42 5.55
CA PHE A 138 -4.20 5.45 5.66
C PHE A 138 -4.83 4.09 5.35
N VAL A 139 -4.34 3.41 4.31
CA VAL A 139 -4.80 2.07 3.95
C VAL A 139 -4.52 1.08 5.08
N ASN A 140 -3.32 1.11 5.67
CA ASN A 140 -2.97 0.28 6.83
C ASN A 140 -3.88 0.51 8.04
N LEU A 141 -4.12 1.77 8.41
CA LEU A 141 -5.03 2.13 9.49
C LEU A 141 -6.46 1.64 9.22
N GLY A 142 -6.94 1.82 7.98
CA GLY A 142 -8.25 1.33 7.56
C GLY A 142 -8.37 -0.19 7.66
N HIS A 143 -7.35 -0.93 7.20
CA HIS A 143 -7.32 -2.39 7.33
C HIS A 143 -7.25 -2.85 8.79
N PHE A 144 -6.45 -2.18 9.61
CA PHE A 144 -6.35 -2.48 11.04
C PHE A 144 -7.68 -2.25 11.75
N ALA A 145 -8.30 -1.08 11.57
CA ALA A 145 -9.59 -0.75 12.15
C ALA A 145 -10.70 -1.71 11.67
N ALA A 146 -10.74 -2.03 10.38
CA ALA A 146 -11.69 -3.00 9.84
C ALA A 146 -11.47 -4.41 10.40
N SER A 147 -10.23 -4.81 10.64
CA SER A 147 -9.88 -6.11 11.23
C SER A 147 -10.31 -6.19 12.69
N LEU A 148 -10.11 -5.11 13.47
CA LEU A 148 -10.57 -5.02 14.86
C LEU A 148 -12.10 -4.94 14.99
N ALA A 149 -12.75 -4.18 14.10
CA ALA A 149 -14.21 -4.00 14.11
C ALA A 149 -14.97 -5.21 13.54
N SER A 150 -14.29 -6.08 12.81
CA SER A 150 -14.88 -7.25 12.20
C SER A 150 -15.28 -8.27 13.26
N SER A 151 -16.55 -8.68 13.24
CA SER A 151 -17.11 -9.78 14.05
C SER A 151 -16.42 -11.12 13.80
N ARG A 152 -15.49 -11.23 12.84
CA ARG A 152 -14.65 -12.42 12.62
C ARG A 152 -13.77 -12.80 13.82
N LEU A 153 -13.57 -11.88 14.78
CA LEU A 153 -12.88 -12.13 16.06
C LEU A 153 -13.81 -12.17 17.28
N ARG A 154 -15.09 -11.81 17.12
CA ARG A 154 -16.10 -11.98 18.17
C ARG A 154 -16.82 -13.29 17.90
N ALA A 155 -16.26 -14.36 18.48
CA ALA A 155 -17.02 -15.58 18.77
C ALA A 155 -18.04 -15.28 19.88
#